data_AF-A0AAV4DKA5-F1
#
_entry.id   AF-A0AAV4DKA5-F1
#
_cell.length_a   1.000
_cell.length_b   1.000
_cell.length_c   1.000
_cell.angle_alpha   90.00
_cell.angle_beta   90.00
_cell.angle_gamma   90.00
#
_symmetry.space_group_name_H-M   'P 1'
#
loop_
_entity.id
_entity.type
_entity.pdbx_description
1 polymer ?
#
loop_
_entity_poly.entity_id
_entity_poly.type
_entity_poly.pdbx_seq_one_letter_code
_entity_poly.pdbx_strand_id
1 'polypeptide(L)'
;MADKTFKCEGNCLPGTAVTYYSDNILCSLYGFLSRHHEAQHANILNSMWMVAITFLSIGYGDIVPNTYCGRGIAISVGVMGAGCTALIVAVIARKLELSRAEKHVHYFMMDTQLTKRLKNAAANVLRETWLIYRYTKLVKKVNVSKVRTHQRKFLQAIH
;
A
#
# COMPACT_ATOMS: atom_id res chain seq x y z
N MET A 1 -13.16 18.15 -36.11
CA MET A 1 -14.23 17.82 -35.13
C MET A 1 -14.69 16.39 -35.39
N ALA A 2 -14.06 15.41 -34.73
CA ALA A 2 -14.51 14.03 -34.60
C ALA A 2 -13.58 13.34 -33.59
N ASP A 3 -13.65 13.81 -32.35
CA ASP A 3 -13.18 13.08 -31.19
C ASP A 3 -14.03 11.80 -31.11
N LYS A 4 -13.49 10.66 -31.56
CA LYS A 4 -14.09 9.36 -31.34
C LYS A 4 -13.76 8.96 -29.91
N THR A 5 -14.48 9.59 -29.01
CA THR A 5 -14.61 9.25 -27.61
C THR A 5 -14.88 7.75 -27.54
N PHE A 6 -13.90 7.02 -27.01
CA PHE A 6 -13.93 5.61 -26.72
C PHE A 6 -15.18 5.34 -25.87
N LYS A 7 -16.26 4.88 -26.52
CA LYS A 7 -17.51 4.52 -25.88
C LYS A 7 -17.30 3.20 -25.15
N CYS A 8 -16.77 3.29 -23.93
CA CYS A 8 -16.75 2.20 -22.95
C CYS A 8 -18.18 1.97 -22.44
N GLU A 9 -18.99 1.28 -23.23
CA GLU A 9 -20.27 0.75 -22.80
C GLU A 9 -20.02 -0.52 -21.97
N GLY A 10 -19.89 -0.34 -20.66
CA GLY A 10 -20.58 -1.17 -19.69
C GLY A 10 -19.98 -2.49 -19.20
N ASN A 11 -19.01 -3.15 -19.86
CA ASN A 11 -18.47 -4.45 -19.37
C ASN A 11 -17.07 -4.84 -19.89
N CYS A 12 -16.17 -3.88 -20.16
CA CYS A 12 -14.73 -4.20 -20.28
C CYS A 12 -14.14 -4.48 -18.89
N LEU A 13 -14.63 -5.54 -18.25
CA LEU A 13 -14.10 -6.04 -17.01
C LEU A 13 -12.70 -6.59 -17.31
N PRO A 14 -11.65 -6.15 -16.63
CA PRO A 14 -10.42 -6.95 -16.55
C PRO A 14 -10.71 -8.42 -16.21
N GLY A 15 -11.87 -8.72 -15.59
CA GLY A 15 -12.38 -10.07 -15.36
C GLY A 15 -12.61 -10.93 -16.60
N THR A 16 -13.15 -10.41 -17.72
CA THR A 16 -13.43 -11.27 -18.91
C THR A 16 -12.17 -11.68 -19.66
N ALA A 17 -11.16 -10.80 -19.70
CA ALA A 17 -9.84 -11.16 -20.20
C ALA A 17 -9.19 -12.20 -19.29
N VAL A 18 -9.26 -12.00 -17.97
CA VAL A 18 -8.67 -12.90 -16.98
C VAL A 18 -9.31 -14.29 -17.01
N THR A 19 -10.63 -14.39 -17.20
CA THR A 19 -11.32 -15.68 -17.36
C THR A 19 -10.91 -16.39 -18.66
N TYR A 20 -10.83 -15.67 -19.79
CA TYR A 20 -10.39 -16.25 -21.07
C TYR A 20 -8.94 -16.75 -21.02
N TYR A 21 -8.05 -16.00 -20.35
CA TYR A 21 -6.66 -16.39 -20.15
C TYR A 21 -6.53 -17.55 -19.15
N SER A 22 -7.34 -17.58 -18.09
CA SER A 22 -7.33 -18.69 -17.13
C SER A 22 -7.81 -19.99 -17.77
N ASP A 23 -8.84 -19.97 -18.62
CA ASP A 23 -9.36 -21.17 -19.30
C ASP A 23 -8.34 -21.74 -20.31
N ASN A 24 -7.65 -20.87 -21.05
CA ASN A 24 -6.59 -21.28 -21.99
C ASN A 24 -5.35 -21.86 -21.28
N ILE A 25 -4.96 -21.27 -20.14
CA ILE A 25 -3.84 -21.77 -19.34
C ILE A 25 -4.19 -23.08 -18.67
N LEU A 26 -5.41 -23.20 -18.13
CA LEU A 26 -5.87 -24.42 -17.50
C LEU A 26 -5.89 -25.57 -18.51
N CYS A 27 -6.41 -25.36 -19.73
CA CYS A 27 -6.38 -26.34 -20.80
C CYS A 27 -4.94 -26.74 -21.21
N SER A 28 -4.03 -25.76 -21.30
CA SER A 28 -2.62 -25.99 -21.64
C SER A 28 -1.85 -26.72 -20.54
N LEU A 29 -2.15 -26.41 -19.27
CA LEU A 29 -1.57 -27.04 -18.10
C LEU A 29 -2.08 -28.47 -17.92
N TYR A 30 -3.39 -28.71 -18.11
CA TYR A 30 -3.95 -30.07 -18.15
C TYR A 30 -3.37 -30.89 -19.29
N GLY A 31 -3.19 -30.30 -20.49
CA GLY A 31 -2.53 -30.98 -21.60
C GLY A 31 -1.07 -31.35 -21.30
N PHE A 32 -0.33 -30.50 -20.58
CA PHE A 32 1.04 -30.77 -20.15
C PHE A 32 1.12 -31.83 -19.04
N LEU A 33 0.29 -31.71 -18.01
CA LEU A 33 0.18 -32.71 -16.94
C LEU A 33 -0.26 -34.08 -17.49
N SER A 34 -1.23 -34.10 -18.41
CA SER A 34 -1.73 -35.33 -19.01
C SER A 34 -0.70 -36.00 -19.92
N ARG A 35 0.14 -35.24 -20.63
CA ARG A 35 1.30 -35.79 -21.37
C ARG A 35 2.41 -36.34 -20.45
N HIS A 36 2.55 -35.82 -19.24
CA HIS A 36 3.54 -36.29 -18.26
C HIS A 36 3.00 -37.39 -17.32
N HIS A 37 1.72 -37.78 -17.46
CA HIS A 37 1.06 -38.76 -16.59
C HIS A 37 1.65 -40.18 -16.69
N GLU A 38 2.30 -40.53 -17.81
CA GLU A 38 2.82 -41.88 -18.06
C GLU A 38 4.23 -42.13 -17.47
N ALA A 39 4.93 -41.13 -16.93
CA ALA A 39 6.33 -41.30 -16.51
C ALA A 39 6.65 -40.69 -15.14
N GLN A 40 6.62 -41.54 -14.10
CA GLN A 40 7.30 -41.40 -12.80
C GLN A 40 6.84 -40.21 -11.93
N HIS A 41 6.33 -40.52 -10.73
CA HIS A 41 5.85 -39.57 -9.70
C HIS A 41 6.81 -38.39 -9.40
N ALA A 42 8.12 -38.56 -9.58
CA ALA A 42 9.13 -37.51 -9.41
C ALA A 42 8.99 -36.35 -10.44
N ASN A 43 8.57 -36.65 -11.66
CA ASN A 43 8.40 -35.63 -12.71
C ASN A 43 7.16 -34.76 -12.48
N ILE A 44 6.13 -35.31 -11.84
CA ILE A 44 4.91 -34.57 -11.48
C ILE A 44 5.20 -33.52 -10.42
N LEU A 45 5.91 -33.90 -9.35
CA LEU A 45 6.30 -32.97 -8.28
C LEU A 45 7.19 -31.84 -8.82
N ASN A 46 8.16 -32.16 -9.67
CA ASN A 46 9.02 -31.16 -10.33
C ASN A 46 8.22 -30.23 -11.26
N SER A 47 7.22 -30.75 -11.98
CA SER A 47 6.37 -29.96 -12.87
C SER A 47 5.44 -29.02 -12.07
N MET A 48 4.84 -29.51 -10.99
CA MET A 48 4.03 -28.68 -10.09
C MET A 48 4.87 -27.59 -9.43
N TRP A 49 6.08 -27.93 -8.97
CA TRP A 49 7.05 -26.98 -8.42
C TRP A 49 7.38 -25.87 -9.43
N MET A 50 7.71 -26.25 -10.66
CA MET A 50 8.00 -25.30 -11.74
C MET A 50 6.83 -24.35 -12.04
N VAL A 51 5.60 -24.88 -12.08
CA VAL A 51 4.40 -24.07 -12.30
C VAL A 51 4.18 -23.11 -11.12
N ALA A 52 4.38 -23.56 -9.88
CA ALA A 52 4.23 -22.73 -8.69
C ALA A 52 5.24 -21.57 -8.63
N ILE A 53 6.54 -21.82 -8.86
CA ILE A 53 7.57 -20.78 -8.84
C ILE A 53 7.43 -19.78 -9.98
N THR A 54 6.88 -20.22 -11.13
CA THR A 54 6.63 -19.37 -12.29
C THR A 54 5.40 -18.49 -12.06
N PHE A 55 4.33 -19.05 -11.49
CA PHE A 55 3.14 -18.28 -11.10
C PHE A 55 3.46 -17.21 -10.07
N LEU A 56 4.30 -17.55 -9.09
CA LEU A 56 4.75 -16.62 -8.05
C LEU A 56 5.83 -15.63 -8.56
N SER A 57 6.25 -15.76 -9.83
CA SER A 57 7.30 -14.94 -10.47
C SER A 57 8.64 -14.94 -9.70
N ILE A 58 8.98 -16.03 -9.01
CA ILE A 58 10.27 -16.20 -8.32
C ILE A 58 11.35 -16.66 -9.29
N GLY A 59 11.09 -17.78 -9.99
CA GLY A 59 11.99 -18.33 -11.01
C GLY A 59 13.40 -18.68 -10.54
N TYR A 60 13.56 -19.59 -9.57
CA TYR A 60 14.88 -20.02 -9.08
C TYR A 60 15.81 -20.59 -10.19
N GLY A 61 15.24 -21.21 -11.22
CA GLY A 61 16.00 -21.73 -12.37
C GLY A 61 16.73 -23.06 -12.12
N ASP A 62 16.39 -23.76 -11.04
CA ASP A 62 16.90 -25.09 -10.68
C ASP A 62 16.46 -26.19 -11.66
N ILE A 63 15.27 -26.04 -12.25
CA ILE A 63 14.70 -26.95 -13.25
C ILE A 63 14.22 -26.09 -14.42
N VAL A 64 14.49 -26.49 -15.67
CA VAL A 64 14.11 -25.70 -16.86
C VAL A 64 13.49 -26.62 -17.91
N PRO A 65 12.33 -26.27 -18.51
CA PRO A 65 11.77 -27.03 -19.61
C PRO A 65 12.70 -26.93 -20.85
N ASN A 66 13.27 -28.07 -21.23
CA ASN A 66 14.08 -28.19 -22.45
C ASN A 66 13.21 -28.30 -23.73
N THR A 67 11.90 -28.48 -23.59
CA THR A 67 10.96 -28.60 -24.72
C THR A 67 10.33 -27.26 -25.09
N TYR A 68 10.12 -27.01 -26.38
CA TYR A 68 9.45 -25.80 -26.87
C TYR A 68 8.05 -25.61 -26.29
N CYS A 69 7.30 -26.71 -26.11
CA CYS A 69 5.97 -26.68 -25.49
C CYS A 69 6.03 -26.24 -24.03
N GLY A 70 6.98 -26.75 -23.23
CA GLY A 70 7.14 -26.35 -21.83
C GLY A 70 7.56 -24.89 -21.65
N ARG A 71 8.40 -24.37 -22.57
CA ARG A 71 8.77 -22.95 -22.58
C ARG A 71 7.59 -22.02 -22.86
N GLY A 72 6.73 -22.39 -23.82
CA GLY A 72 5.49 -21.64 -24.11
C GLY A 72 4.55 -21.57 -22.90
N ILE A 73 4.41 -22.68 -22.17
CA ILE A 73 3.59 -22.75 -20.96
C ILE A 73 4.19 -21.91 -19.82
N ALA A 74 5.50 -21.93 -19.63
CA ALA A 74 6.14 -21.10 -18.61
C ALA A 74 5.88 -19.60 -18.85
N ILE A 75 5.95 -19.14 -20.11
CA ILE A 75 5.68 -17.75 -20.48
C ILE A 75 4.20 -17.41 -20.22
N SER A 76 3.26 -18.25 -20.63
CA SER A 76 1.83 -17.97 -20.42
C SER A 76 1.45 -17.93 -18.94
N VAL A 77 1.96 -18.87 -18.13
CA VAL A 77 1.77 -18.90 -16.68
C VAL A 77 2.35 -17.65 -16.00
N GLY A 78 3.53 -17.19 -16.42
CA GLY A 78 4.15 -15.98 -15.89
C GLY A 78 3.32 -14.71 -16.17
N VAL A 79 2.79 -14.57 -17.40
CA VAL A 79 1.92 -13.44 -17.78
C VAL A 79 0.63 -13.43 -16.94
N MET A 80 0.03 -14.60 -16.72
CA MET A 80 -1.15 -14.71 -15.86
C MET A 80 -0.83 -14.38 -14.40
N GLY A 81 0.30 -14.87 -13.85
CA GLY A 81 0.74 -14.55 -12.49
C GLY A 81 0.85 -13.03 -12.28
N ALA A 82 1.52 -12.33 -13.20
CA ALA A 82 1.61 -10.87 -13.18
C ALA A 82 0.23 -10.19 -13.27
N GLY A 83 -0.66 -10.70 -14.14
CA GLY A 83 -2.03 -10.22 -14.27
C GLY A 83 -2.82 -10.37 -12.95
N CYS A 84 -2.75 -11.53 -12.30
CA CYS A 84 -3.41 -11.79 -11.02
C CYS A 84 -2.92 -10.83 -9.93
N THR A 85 -1.61 -10.62 -9.80
CA THR A 85 -1.04 -9.68 -8.82
C THR A 85 -1.51 -8.25 -9.10
N ALA A 86 -1.54 -7.83 -10.36
CA ALA A 86 -2.02 -6.51 -10.74
C ALA A 86 -3.50 -6.30 -10.35
N LEU A 87 -4.36 -7.31 -10.55
CA LEU A 87 -5.76 -7.26 -10.11
C LEU A 87 -5.88 -7.18 -8.60
N ILE A 88 -5.11 -7.97 -7.85
CA ILE A 88 -5.11 -7.95 -6.39
C ILE A 88 -4.73 -6.55 -5.90
N VAL A 89 -3.64 -5.97 -6.42
CA VAL A 89 -3.20 -4.61 -6.09
C VAL A 89 -4.28 -3.59 -6.44
N ALA A 90 -4.94 -3.71 -7.60
CA ALA A 90 -6.02 -2.81 -8.00
C ALA A 90 -7.25 -2.92 -7.07
N VAL A 91 -7.62 -4.12 -6.65
CA VAL A 91 -8.72 -4.34 -5.68
C VAL A 91 -8.34 -3.79 -4.32
N ILE A 92 -7.13 -4.06 -3.84
CA ILE A 92 -6.62 -3.53 -2.57
C ILE A 92 -6.59 -2.01 -2.62
N ALA A 93 -6.08 -1.40 -3.69
CA ALA A 93 -6.06 0.06 -3.86
C ALA A 93 -7.48 0.64 -3.81
N ARG A 94 -8.46 0.01 -4.46
CA ARG A 94 -9.87 0.43 -4.39
C ARG A 94 -10.48 0.27 -3.00
N LYS A 95 -10.05 -0.73 -2.23
CA LYS A 95 -10.47 -0.93 -0.83
C LYS A 95 -9.78 0.04 0.13
N LEU A 96 -8.51 0.36 -0.11
CA LEU A 96 -7.70 1.30 0.68
C LEU A 96 -8.05 2.76 0.39
N GLU A 97 -8.43 3.10 -0.84
CA GLU A 97 -8.93 4.44 -1.21
C GLU A 97 -10.30 4.73 -0.59
N LEU A 98 -10.98 3.73 -0.01
CA LEU A 98 -12.34 3.88 0.46
C LEU A 98 -12.65 3.14 1.78
N SER A 99 -12.20 3.73 2.87
CA SER A 99 -13.20 4.23 3.80
C SER A 99 -13.14 5.76 3.79
N ARG A 100 -13.79 6.40 2.80
CA ARG A 100 -13.94 7.86 2.75
C ARG A 100 -14.58 8.41 4.05
N ALA A 101 -15.42 7.61 4.70
CA ALA A 101 -15.96 7.89 6.02
C ALA A 101 -14.87 7.89 7.10
N GLU A 102 -13.94 6.93 7.09
CA GLU A 102 -12.78 6.92 7.99
C GLU A 102 -11.86 8.11 7.72
N LYS A 103 -11.66 8.52 6.46
CA LYS A 103 -10.88 9.72 6.13
C LYS A 103 -11.53 10.99 6.70
N HIS A 104 -12.86 11.10 6.68
CA HIS A 104 -13.58 12.23 7.30
C HIS A 104 -13.47 12.20 8.82
N VAL A 105 -13.63 11.03 9.45
CA VAL A 105 -13.47 10.86 10.91
C VAL A 105 -12.02 11.11 11.34
N HIS A 106 -11.04 10.68 10.56
CA HIS A 106 -9.62 10.90 10.83
C HIS A 106 -9.26 12.39 10.66
N TYR A 107 -9.81 13.06 9.64
CA TYR A 107 -9.63 14.51 9.49
C TYR A 107 -10.28 15.27 10.65
N PHE A 108 -11.48 14.86 11.06
CA PHE A 108 -12.17 15.42 12.22
C PHE A 108 -11.42 15.17 13.53
N MET A 109 -10.85 13.98 13.72
CA MET A 109 -10.03 13.63 14.88
C MET A 109 -8.72 14.44 14.90
N MET A 110 -8.09 14.64 13.75
CA MET A 110 -6.89 15.45 13.62
C MET A 110 -7.19 16.93 13.89
N ASP A 111 -8.29 17.46 13.38
CA ASP A 111 -8.73 18.85 13.58
C ASP A 111 -9.09 19.14 15.05
N THR A 112 -9.82 18.23 15.69
CA THR A 112 -10.16 18.35 17.12
C THR A 112 -8.92 18.26 18.02
N GLN A 113 -7.93 17.43 17.67
CA GLN A 113 -6.64 17.39 18.39
C GLN A 113 -5.82 18.66 18.16
N LEU A 114 -5.72 19.14 16.92
CA LEU A 114 -4.98 20.35 16.56
C LEU A 114 -5.56 21.58 17.28
N THR A 115 -6.88 21.73 17.28
CA THR A 115 -7.57 22.82 17.98
C THR A 115 -7.33 22.78 19.48
N LYS A 116 -7.31 21.59 20.10
CA LYS A 116 -6.96 21.44 21.53
C LYS A 116 -5.51 21.82 21.81
N ARG A 117 -4.57 21.40 20.95
CA ARG A 117 -3.15 21.77 21.07
C ARG A 117 -2.95 23.27 20.94
N LEU A 118 -3.60 23.92 19.97
CA LEU A 118 -3.57 25.37 19.79
C LEU A 118 -4.09 26.13 21.01
N LYS A 119 -5.24 25.72 21.55
CA LYS A 119 -5.80 26.35 22.77
C LYS A 119 -4.88 26.18 23.98
N ASN A 120 -4.29 25.00 24.16
CA ASN A 120 -3.35 24.75 25.26
C ASN A 120 -2.04 25.51 25.10
N ALA A 121 -1.51 25.61 23.87
CA ALA A 121 -0.32 26.39 23.58
C ALA A 121 -0.56 27.88 23.87
N ALA A 122 -1.67 28.44 23.38
CA ALA A 122 -2.05 29.83 23.66
C ALA A 122 -2.19 30.13 25.16
N ALA A 123 -2.80 29.21 25.93
CA ALA A 123 -2.92 29.34 27.39
C ALA A 123 -1.54 29.34 28.09
N ASN A 124 -0.61 28.48 27.65
CA ASN A 124 0.75 28.44 28.17
C ASN A 124 1.54 29.71 27.84
N VAL A 125 1.41 30.23 26.61
CA VAL A 125 2.04 31.50 26.19
C VAL A 125 1.59 32.64 27.11
N LEU A 126 0.29 32.78 27.36
CA LEU A 126 -0.25 33.82 28.26
C LEU A 126 0.25 33.64 29.71
N ARG A 127 0.26 32.40 30.22
CA ARG A 127 0.74 32.09 31.57
C ARG A 127 2.23 32.43 31.76
N GLU A 128 3.07 32.00 30.83
CA GLU A 128 4.52 32.24 30.88
C GLU A 128 4.82 33.74 30.72
N THR A 129 4.12 34.45 29.82
CA THR A 129 4.23 35.92 29.66
C THR A 129 3.88 36.64 30.95
N TRP A 130 2.79 36.25 31.61
CA TRP A 130 2.37 36.85 32.88
C TRP A 130 3.35 36.57 34.02
N LEU A 131 3.88 35.34 34.11
CA LEU A 131 4.89 34.98 35.11
C LEU A 131 6.19 35.78 34.89
N ILE A 132 6.64 35.93 33.64
CA ILE A 132 7.81 36.75 33.31
C ILE A 132 7.57 38.19 33.77
N TYR A 133 6.42 38.79 33.43
CA TYR A 133 6.07 40.15 33.85
C TYR A 133 6.10 40.30 35.38
N ARG A 134 5.47 39.37 36.11
CA ARG A 134 5.45 39.39 37.57
C ARG A 134 6.85 39.31 38.19
N TYR A 135 7.69 38.39 37.72
CA TYR A 135 9.03 38.22 38.29
C TYR A 135 10.04 39.31 37.89
N THR A 136 9.77 40.05 36.80
CA THR A 136 10.65 41.13 36.33
C THR A 136 10.24 42.52 36.81
N LYS A 137 8.93 42.80 36.93
CA LYS A 137 8.41 44.14 37.25
C LYS A 137 7.82 44.28 38.66
N LEU A 138 7.28 43.20 39.25
CA LEU A 138 6.53 43.26 40.52
C LEU A 138 7.33 42.78 41.75
N VAL A 139 8.59 42.35 41.60
CA VAL A 139 9.42 41.82 42.71
C VAL A 139 10.64 42.71 42.96
N LYS A 140 10.90 43.05 44.24
CA LYS A 140 12.00 43.93 44.68
C LYS A 140 13.43 43.43 44.37
N LYS A 141 13.64 42.12 44.19
CA LYS A 141 14.91 41.50 43.78
C LYS A 141 14.67 40.48 42.67
N VAL A 142 15.26 40.71 41.50
CA VAL A 142 15.08 39.86 40.31
C VAL A 142 16.01 38.64 40.37
N ASN A 143 15.44 37.43 40.30
CA ASN A 143 16.20 36.19 40.18
C ASN A 143 16.33 35.79 38.70
N VAL A 144 17.46 36.16 38.08
CA VAL A 144 17.75 35.99 36.64
C VAL A 144 17.59 34.54 36.17
N SER A 145 17.96 33.56 37.01
CA SER A 145 17.85 32.13 36.69
C SER A 145 16.41 31.64 36.53
N LYS A 146 15.45 32.17 37.31
CA LYS A 146 14.02 31.82 37.20
C LYS A 146 13.38 32.44 35.95
N VAL A 147 13.76 33.67 35.59
CA VAL A 147 13.27 34.36 34.39
C VAL A 147 13.72 33.63 33.13
N ARG A 148 14.99 33.18 33.07
CA ARG A 148 15.53 32.41 31.93
C ARG A 148 14.79 31.08 31.70
N THR A 149 14.37 30.41 32.76
CA THR A 149 13.58 29.16 32.66
C THR A 149 12.18 29.40 32.09
N HIS A 150 11.50 30.47 32.51
CA HIS A 150 10.19 30.85 31.96
C HIS A 150 10.28 31.32 30.51
N GLN A 151 11.32 32.07 30.13
CA GLN A 151 11.56 32.43 28.73
C GLN A 151 11.78 31.20 27.82
N ARG A 152 12.52 30.17 28.30
CA ARG A 152 12.68 28.93 27.52
C ARG A 152 11.35 28.19 27.33
N LYS A 153 10.53 28.09 28.37
CA LYS A 153 9.20 27.48 28.30
C LYS A 153 8.24 28.24 27.40
N PHE A 154 8.32 29.57 27.40
CA PHE A 154 7.58 30.43 26.48
C PHE A 154 7.98 30.18 25.02
N LEU A 155 9.28 30.16 24.72
CA LEU A 155 9.77 29.89 23.36
C LEU A 155 9.35 28.50 22.86
N GLN A 156 9.30 27.50 23.74
CA GLN A 156 8.78 26.15 23.44
C GLN A 156 7.26 26.08 23.27
N ALA A 157 6.51 27.06 23.75
CA ALA A 157 5.05 27.11 23.60
C ALA A 157 4.61 27.82 22.30
N ILE A 158 5.53 28.53 21.64
CA ILE A 158 5.31 29.24 20.37
C ILE A 158 5.69 28.39 19.15
N HIS A 159 6.70 27.52 19.30
CA HIS A 159 7.19 26.63 18.25
C HIS A 159 6.49 25.27 18.33
#